data_AF-A0A2R6KVZ4-F1
#
_entry.id   AF-A0A2R6KVZ4-F1
#
_cell.length_a   1.000
_cell.length_b   1.000
_cell.length_c   1.000
_cell.angle_alpha   90.00
_cell.angle_beta   90.00
_cell.angle_gamma   90.00
#
_symmetry.space_group_name_H-M   'P 1'
#
loop_
_entity.id
_entity.type
_entity.pdbx_description
1 polymer ?
#
loop_
_entity_poly.entity_id
_entity_poly.type
_entity_poly.pdbx_seq_one_letter_code
_entity_poly.pdbx_strand_id
1 'polypeptide(L)'
;METTEAFEGLRCFDCGERVDAMATGRCPDCGGILDPAYDYDAVSLSTGGPVASMWDYEAVLPFPAASANRMGAGGTPLVVCPELADRMGVDRVFLKDEGRNPTGTFKDRGAAVSVAAAAAAGADDVALSSAGNAGHAAAAYADAAGLDAHVFLPERAGFTQKAMVEVHGGDLHVAGGEEAQIGDAGRAYERAMADNEAWQSVKTFVTPYRHDGKKTMAYEVID
;
A
#
# COMPACT_ATOMS: atom_id res chain seq x y z
N MET A 1 -3.70 12.05 -14.57
CA MET A 1 -3.41 11.78 -13.15
C MET A 1 -2.86 13.07 -12.55
N GLU A 2 -3.53 13.58 -11.53
CA GLU A 2 -3.12 14.77 -10.78
C GLU A 2 -2.15 14.34 -9.66
N THR A 3 -1.06 15.06 -9.49
CA THR A 3 -0.02 14.79 -8.48
C THR A 3 0.16 15.98 -7.55
N THR A 4 0.75 15.75 -6.39
CA THR A 4 1.05 16.83 -5.43
C THR A 4 2.25 17.68 -5.89
N GLU A 5 2.34 18.90 -5.35
CA GLU A 5 3.35 19.89 -5.75
C GLU A 5 4.79 19.42 -5.48
N ALA A 6 5.02 18.79 -4.32
CA ALA A 6 6.36 18.33 -3.93
C ALA A 6 6.80 17.06 -4.66
N PHE A 7 5.93 16.38 -5.40
CA PHE A 7 6.27 15.12 -6.06
C PHE A 7 7.00 15.37 -7.39
N GLU A 8 8.28 14.97 -7.47
CA GLU A 8 9.13 15.16 -8.66
C GLU A 8 9.04 14.03 -9.69
N GLY A 9 8.22 13.01 -9.43
CA GLY A 9 8.13 11.79 -10.23
C GLY A 9 8.85 10.60 -9.57
N LEU A 10 9.28 9.65 -10.38
CA LEU A 10 9.87 8.39 -9.89
C LEU A 10 11.37 8.37 -10.16
N ARG A 11 12.13 7.75 -9.26
CA ARG A 11 13.55 7.53 -9.43
C ARG A 11 13.90 6.07 -9.20
N CYS A 12 14.68 5.49 -10.11
CA CYS A 12 15.21 4.15 -9.90
C CYS A 12 16.25 4.15 -8.80
N PHE A 13 16.10 3.24 -7.84
CA PHE A 13 17.07 3.06 -6.76
C PHE A 13 18.44 2.56 -7.28
N ASP A 14 18.43 1.70 -8.30
CA ASP A 14 19.62 1.00 -8.77
C ASP A 14 20.44 1.82 -9.79
N CYS A 15 19.80 2.39 -10.81
CA CYS A 15 20.49 3.15 -11.86
C CYS A 15 20.31 4.67 -11.77
N GLY A 16 19.43 5.16 -10.90
CA GLY A 16 19.16 6.59 -10.74
C GLY A 16 18.29 7.23 -11.83
N GLU A 17 17.83 6.44 -12.82
CA GLU A 17 16.95 6.91 -13.90
C GLU A 17 15.69 7.58 -13.36
N ARG A 18 15.33 8.72 -13.94
CA ARG A 18 14.08 9.43 -13.62
C ARG A 18 12.99 8.94 -14.56
N VAL A 19 11.91 8.44 -13.99
CA VAL A 19 10.77 7.90 -14.74
C VAL A 19 9.53 8.75 -14.45
N ASP A 20 8.69 8.86 -15.47
CA ASP A 20 7.43 9.59 -15.39
C ASP A 20 6.50 9.03 -14.30
N ALA A 21 5.69 9.93 -13.74
CA ALA A 21 4.71 9.66 -12.68
C ALA A 21 3.60 8.67 -13.09
N MET A 22 3.46 8.31 -14.37
CA MET A 22 2.50 7.31 -14.83
C MET A 22 3.07 5.88 -14.80
N ALA A 23 4.35 5.67 -14.51
CA ALA A 23 4.91 4.32 -14.52
C ALA A 23 4.38 3.49 -13.35
N THR A 24 3.75 2.36 -13.68
CA THR A 24 3.11 1.46 -12.72
C THR A 24 3.96 0.23 -12.36
N GLY A 25 5.11 0.07 -13.02
CA GLY A 25 5.97 -1.11 -12.92
C GLY A 25 7.40 -0.80 -12.46
N ARG A 26 8.31 -1.72 -12.82
CA ARG A 26 9.75 -1.59 -12.56
C ARG A 26 10.40 -0.61 -13.53
N CYS A 27 11.63 -0.19 -13.20
CA CYS A 27 12.41 0.70 -14.06
C CYS A 27 12.53 0.13 -15.49
N PRO A 28 12.20 0.91 -16.53
CA PRO A 28 12.24 0.43 -17.91
C PRO A 28 13.68 0.21 -18.42
N ASP A 29 14.68 0.84 -17.81
CA ASP A 29 16.08 0.72 -18.21
C ASP A 29 16.75 -0.54 -17.62
N CYS A 30 16.66 -0.73 -16.30
CA CYS A 30 17.40 -1.78 -15.60
C CYS A 30 16.54 -2.83 -14.88
N GLY A 31 15.20 -2.67 -14.86
CA GLY A 31 14.29 -3.54 -14.09
C GLY A 31 14.33 -3.32 -12.57
N GLY A 32 15.06 -2.32 -12.11
CA GLY A 32 15.19 -1.94 -10.71
C GLY A 32 13.90 -1.39 -10.08
N ILE A 33 13.93 -1.18 -8.78
CA ILE A 33 12.81 -0.62 -8.02
C ILE A 33 12.72 0.89 -8.32
N LEU A 34 11.52 1.36 -8.62
CA LEU A 34 11.21 2.79 -8.71
C LEU A 34 10.69 3.28 -7.36
N ASP A 35 11.20 4.43 -6.92
CA ASP A 35 10.85 5.07 -5.66
C ASP A 35 10.31 6.49 -5.93
N PRO A 36 9.21 6.90 -5.28
CA PRO A 36 8.72 8.28 -5.35
C PRO A 36 9.76 9.29 -4.86
N ALA A 37 10.08 10.27 -5.70
CA ALA A 37 11.01 11.35 -5.40
C ALA A 37 10.25 12.64 -5.06
N TYR A 38 10.74 13.38 -4.07
CA TYR A 38 10.10 14.60 -3.59
C TYR A 38 11.11 15.73 -3.41
N ASP A 39 10.67 16.96 -3.68
CA ASP A 39 11.31 18.18 -3.20
C ASP A 39 10.86 18.44 -1.75
N TYR A 40 11.63 17.93 -0.79
CA TYR A 40 11.32 18.11 0.63
C TYR A 40 11.51 19.54 1.13
N ASP A 41 12.24 20.39 0.41
CA ASP A 41 12.38 21.81 0.78
C ASP A 41 11.07 22.56 0.51
N ALA A 42 10.21 22.05 -0.37
CA ALA A 42 8.87 22.55 -0.64
C ALA A 42 7.78 22.00 0.30
N VAL A 43 8.11 21.04 1.17
CA VAL A 43 7.12 20.37 2.03
C VAL A 43 6.90 21.11 3.34
N SER A 44 5.63 21.37 3.66
CA SER A 44 5.19 21.75 5.01
C SER A 44 4.31 20.65 5.61
N LEU A 45 4.79 19.98 6.66
CA LEU A 45 4.13 18.84 7.30
C LEU A 45 3.01 19.20 8.28
N SER A 46 2.80 20.48 8.58
CA SER A 46 1.82 20.89 9.59
C SER A 46 0.38 20.59 9.15
N THR A 47 -0.23 19.57 9.77
CA THR A 47 -1.65 19.21 9.59
C THR A 47 -2.61 20.20 10.26
N GLY A 48 -2.10 21.07 11.15
CA GLY A 48 -2.87 22.17 11.75
C GLY A 48 -3.99 21.73 12.70
N GLY A 49 -4.06 20.44 13.05
CA GLY A 49 -5.11 19.86 13.87
C GLY A 49 -5.01 18.32 13.97
N PRO A 50 -6.03 17.65 14.52
CA PRO A 50 -6.07 16.19 14.59
C PRO A 50 -6.03 15.55 13.20
N VAL A 51 -5.18 14.54 13.03
CA VAL A 51 -5.07 13.75 11.80
C VAL A 51 -6.29 12.83 11.68
N ALA A 52 -7.12 13.06 10.69
CA ALA A 52 -8.26 12.21 10.35
C ALA A 52 -7.85 11.02 9.47
N SER A 53 -6.84 11.20 8.61
CA SER A 53 -6.33 10.13 7.75
C SER A 53 -4.89 10.38 7.32
N MET A 54 -4.25 9.36 6.74
CA MET A 54 -2.92 9.51 6.15
C MET A 54 -2.85 10.55 5.02
N TRP A 55 -3.98 10.88 4.41
CA TRP A 55 -4.08 11.85 3.32
C TRP A 55 -3.97 13.29 3.78
N ASP A 56 -4.05 13.55 5.09
CA ASP A 56 -3.73 14.87 5.66
C ASP A 56 -2.24 15.22 5.46
N TYR A 57 -1.42 14.22 5.14
CA TYR A 57 -0.02 14.35 4.73
C TYR A 57 0.15 14.32 3.20
N GLU A 58 -0.82 14.83 2.42
CA GLU A 58 -0.75 14.80 0.96
C GLU A 58 0.52 15.47 0.39
N ALA A 59 1.08 16.48 1.09
CA ALA A 59 2.32 17.15 0.69
C ALA A 59 3.53 16.21 0.58
N VAL A 60 3.46 15.03 1.23
CA VAL A 60 4.47 13.97 1.15
C VAL A 60 3.91 12.71 0.52
N LEU A 61 2.77 12.74 -0.13
CA LEU A 61 2.24 11.63 -0.91
C LEU A 61 2.26 12.01 -2.40
N PRO A 62 2.24 11.05 -3.32
CA PRO A 62 2.38 11.36 -4.75
C PRO A 62 1.08 11.91 -5.34
N PHE A 63 -0.06 11.64 -4.68
CA PHE A 63 -1.39 12.04 -5.11
C PHE A 63 -2.06 12.92 -4.05
N PRO A 64 -2.88 13.90 -4.48
CA PRO A 64 -3.64 14.73 -3.56
C PRO A 64 -4.68 13.89 -2.80
N ALA A 65 -5.15 14.39 -1.66
CA ALA A 65 -6.20 13.78 -0.85
C ALA A 65 -7.52 13.60 -1.64
N ALA A 66 -7.74 14.40 -2.69
CA ALA A 66 -8.87 14.22 -3.62
C ALA A 66 -8.84 12.87 -4.36
N SER A 67 -7.66 12.23 -4.47
CA SER A 67 -7.49 10.88 -5.03
C SER A 67 -7.78 9.77 -4.01
N ALA A 68 -7.98 10.11 -2.73
CA ALA A 68 -8.32 9.15 -1.70
C ALA A 68 -9.71 8.56 -1.94
N ASN A 69 -9.84 7.23 -1.78
CA ASN A 69 -11.15 6.62 -1.66
C ASN A 69 -11.74 6.86 -0.25
N ARG A 70 -13.02 6.51 -0.09
CA ARG A 70 -13.78 6.71 1.15
C ARG A 70 -13.32 5.88 2.37
N MET A 71 -12.32 4.99 2.22
CA MET A 71 -11.91 4.08 3.30
C MET A 71 -11.15 4.81 4.41
N GLY A 72 -10.37 5.85 4.08
CA GLY A 72 -9.66 6.66 5.08
C GLY A 72 -8.59 5.90 5.87
N ALA A 73 -7.57 5.35 5.20
CA ALA A 73 -6.39 4.78 5.87
C ALA A 73 -5.70 5.80 6.80
N GLY A 74 -5.07 5.33 7.87
CA GLY A 74 -4.30 6.17 8.78
C GLY A 74 -5.13 6.89 9.84
N GLY A 75 -4.60 7.98 10.41
CA GLY A 75 -5.19 8.63 11.58
C GLY A 75 -5.29 7.69 12.79
N THR A 76 -4.39 6.70 12.88
CA THR A 76 -4.48 5.64 13.88
C THR A 76 -3.99 6.11 15.24
N PRO A 77 -4.54 5.62 16.36
CA PRO A 77 -4.13 6.09 17.69
C PRO A 77 -2.66 5.82 18.01
N LEU A 78 -2.01 6.79 18.65
CA LEU A 78 -0.75 6.58 19.38
C LEU A 78 -1.06 6.42 20.87
N VAL A 79 -1.20 5.17 21.31
CA VAL A 79 -1.63 4.83 22.67
C VAL A 79 -0.45 4.89 23.63
N VAL A 80 -0.57 5.65 24.72
CA VAL A 80 0.42 5.67 25.81
C VAL A 80 0.26 4.42 26.67
N CYS A 81 1.35 3.71 26.96
CA CYS A 81 1.33 2.43 27.69
C CYS A 81 2.17 2.49 28.98
N PRO A 82 1.69 3.13 30.06
CA PRO A 82 2.48 3.32 31.28
C PRO A 82 2.82 2.00 31.97
N GLU A 83 1.89 1.03 32.05
CA GLU A 83 2.15 -0.26 32.71
C GLU A 83 3.19 -1.09 31.94
N LEU A 84 3.26 -0.93 30.61
CA LEU A 84 4.28 -1.59 29.80
C LEU A 84 5.64 -0.91 29.98
N ALA A 85 5.67 0.42 30.08
CA ALA A 85 6.88 1.17 30.39
C ALA A 85 7.50 0.74 31.73
N ASP A 86 6.67 0.63 32.78
CA ASP A 86 7.08 0.16 34.11
C ASP A 86 7.66 -1.27 34.05
N ARG A 87 6.97 -2.18 33.35
CA ARG A 87 7.43 -3.58 33.20
C ARG A 87 8.74 -3.70 32.42
N MET A 88 8.99 -2.81 31.47
CA MET A 88 10.21 -2.81 30.65
C MET A 88 11.35 -1.99 31.28
N GLY A 89 11.08 -1.20 32.33
CA GLY A 89 12.07 -0.35 32.98
C GLY A 89 12.53 0.83 32.12
N VAL A 90 11.63 1.40 31.30
CA VAL A 90 11.90 2.55 30.41
C VAL A 90 10.99 3.72 30.74
N ASP A 91 11.37 4.94 30.34
CA ASP A 91 10.58 6.17 30.63
C ASP A 91 9.18 6.12 30.01
N ARG A 92 9.08 5.72 28.73
CA ARG A 92 7.82 5.72 27.98
C ARG A 92 7.76 4.58 26.98
N VAL A 93 6.56 4.06 26.80
CA VAL A 93 6.20 3.17 25.70
C VAL A 93 4.93 3.70 25.05
N PHE A 94 4.95 3.72 23.72
CA PHE A 94 3.80 4.07 22.89
C PHE A 94 3.48 2.91 21.95
N LEU A 95 2.19 2.70 21.69
CA LEU A 95 1.71 1.75 20.69
C LEU A 95 0.99 2.51 19.57
N LYS A 96 1.57 2.48 18.37
CA LYS A 96 0.89 2.95 17.16
C LYS A 96 -0.09 1.86 16.68
N ASP A 97 -1.38 2.02 17.01
CA ASP A 97 -2.40 0.98 16.80
C ASP A 97 -2.92 0.95 15.35
N GLU A 98 -2.10 0.43 14.44
CA GLU A 98 -2.46 0.21 13.04
C GLU A 98 -3.55 -0.87 12.84
N GLY A 99 -4.01 -1.53 13.92
CA GLY A 99 -5.18 -2.39 13.91
C GLY A 99 -6.50 -1.63 13.79
N ARG A 100 -6.47 -0.29 13.91
CA ARG A 100 -7.62 0.61 13.73
C ARG A 100 -7.82 1.10 12.30
N ASN A 101 -6.98 0.67 11.36
CA ASN A 101 -7.24 0.91 9.95
C ASN A 101 -8.51 0.17 9.47
N PRO A 102 -9.13 0.60 8.36
CA PRO A 102 -10.35 0.00 7.82
C PRO A 102 -10.37 -1.52 7.69
N THR A 103 -9.28 -2.15 7.23
CA THR A 103 -9.18 -3.63 7.15
C THR A 103 -8.45 -4.27 8.33
N GLY A 104 -8.18 -3.49 9.38
CA GLY A 104 -7.51 -3.96 10.60
C GLY A 104 -6.01 -4.18 10.43
N THR A 105 -5.36 -3.52 9.46
CA THR A 105 -3.92 -3.66 9.24
C THR A 105 -3.27 -2.42 8.65
N PHE A 106 -1.98 -2.22 8.94
CA PHE A 106 -1.15 -1.19 8.30
C PHE A 106 -1.01 -1.33 6.77
N LYS A 107 -1.42 -2.46 6.19
CA LYS A 107 -1.37 -2.68 4.73
C LYS A 107 -2.28 -1.72 3.98
N ASP A 108 -3.32 -1.20 4.64
CA ASP A 108 -4.25 -0.19 4.17
C ASP A 108 -3.54 1.03 3.62
N ARG A 109 -2.52 1.54 4.33
CA ARG A 109 -1.76 2.71 3.89
C ARG A 109 -1.09 2.51 2.53
N GLY A 110 -0.57 1.32 2.29
CA GLY A 110 0.03 1.00 0.99
C GLY A 110 -1.02 0.70 -0.08
N ALA A 111 -2.12 0.03 0.29
CA ALA A 111 -3.22 -0.24 -0.63
C ALA A 111 -3.86 1.07 -1.11
N ALA A 112 -4.09 2.03 -0.22
CA ALA A 112 -4.62 3.36 -0.52
C ALA A 112 -3.85 4.06 -1.66
N VAL A 113 -2.53 4.16 -1.54
CA VAL A 113 -1.72 4.87 -2.55
C VAL A 113 -1.55 4.05 -3.83
N SER A 114 -1.31 2.74 -3.74
CA SER A 114 -1.13 1.91 -4.93
C SER A 114 -2.41 1.70 -5.75
N VAL A 115 -3.57 1.60 -5.11
CA VAL A 115 -4.86 1.53 -5.81
C VAL A 115 -5.23 2.89 -6.39
N ALA A 116 -4.99 4.00 -5.68
CA ALA A 116 -5.18 5.34 -6.25
C ALA A 116 -4.32 5.56 -7.50
N ALA A 117 -3.06 5.08 -7.49
CA ALA A 117 -2.20 5.11 -8.67
C ALA A 117 -2.77 4.28 -9.84
N ALA A 118 -3.22 3.05 -9.57
CA ALA A 118 -3.80 2.18 -10.59
C ALA A 118 -5.07 2.78 -11.20
N ALA A 119 -5.98 3.30 -10.36
CA ALA A 119 -7.19 3.98 -10.80
C ALA A 119 -6.85 5.22 -11.65
N ALA A 120 -5.88 6.03 -11.22
CA ALA A 120 -5.48 7.21 -11.98
C ALA A 120 -4.73 6.89 -13.28
N ALA A 121 -4.17 5.69 -13.40
CA ALA A 121 -3.62 5.13 -14.63
C ALA A 121 -4.68 4.49 -15.55
N GLY A 122 -5.95 4.48 -15.12
CA GLY A 122 -7.05 3.92 -15.90
C GLY A 122 -7.11 2.38 -15.89
N ALA A 123 -6.59 1.74 -14.84
CA ALA A 123 -6.76 0.31 -14.67
C ALA A 123 -8.24 -0.03 -14.39
N ASP A 124 -8.70 -1.17 -14.90
CA ASP A 124 -9.94 -1.82 -14.46
C ASP A 124 -9.63 -2.90 -13.41
N ASP A 125 -8.49 -3.59 -13.57
CA ASP A 125 -8.07 -4.70 -12.72
C ASP A 125 -6.72 -4.44 -12.03
N VAL A 126 -6.63 -4.82 -10.75
CA VAL A 126 -5.38 -4.88 -10.00
C VAL A 126 -5.07 -6.29 -9.52
N ALA A 127 -3.78 -6.63 -9.44
CA ALA A 127 -3.35 -7.94 -9.00
C ALA A 127 -2.19 -7.91 -8.00
N LEU A 128 -2.18 -8.88 -7.09
CA LEU A 128 -1.03 -9.13 -6.22
C LEU A 128 -0.96 -10.58 -5.73
N SER A 129 0.26 -11.05 -5.50
CA SER A 129 0.52 -12.20 -4.64
C SER A 129 0.73 -11.75 -3.19
N SER A 130 0.16 -12.48 -2.23
CA SER A 130 0.32 -12.25 -0.80
C SER A 130 0.38 -13.58 -0.03
N ALA A 131 0.82 -13.55 1.22
CA ALA A 131 0.67 -14.65 2.19
C ALA A 131 0.04 -14.15 3.50
N GLY A 132 -0.45 -12.91 3.50
CA GLY A 132 -0.91 -12.19 4.69
C GLY A 132 -1.97 -11.15 4.35
N ASN A 133 -2.10 -10.16 5.22
CA ASN A 133 -3.15 -9.14 5.15
C ASN A 133 -3.11 -8.22 3.91
N ALA A 134 -2.02 -8.28 3.14
CA ALA A 134 -1.84 -7.47 1.95
C ALA A 134 -2.91 -7.72 0.89
N GLY A 135 -3.44 -8.94 0.80
CA GLY A 135 -4.43 -9.35 -0.19
C GLY A 135 -5.81 -8.76 0.08
N HIS A 136 -6.33 -8.99 1.28
CA HIS A 136 -7.65 -8.49 1.66
C HIS A 136 -7.69 -6.95 1.77
N ALA A 137 -6.60 -6.31 2.19
CA ALA A 137 -6.49 -4.85 2.14
C ALA A 137 -6.52 -4.34 0.69
N ALA A 138 -5.85 -5.00 -0.25
CA ALA A 138 -5.91 -4.58 -1.65
C ALA A 138 -7.31 -4.75 -2.25
N ALA A 139 -7.99 -5.87 -1.96
CA ALA A 139 -9.36 -6.12 -2.39
C ALA A 139 -10.33 -5.02 -1.89
N ALA A 140 -10.26 -4.67 -0.60
CA ALA A 140 -11.14 -3.65 -0.02
C ALA A 140 -10.94 -2.26 -0.66
N TYR A 141 -9.70 -1.89 -0.94
CA TYR A 141 -9.39 -0.59 -1.54
C TYR A 141 -9.71 -0.55 -3.03
N ALA A 142 -9.54 -1.67 -3.75
CA ALA A 142 -9.93 -1.82 -5.14
C ALA A 142 -11.44 -1.71 -5.31
N ASP A 143 -12.23 -2.44 -4.52
CA ASP A 143 -13.70 -2.33 -4.50
C ASP A 143 -14.15 -0.89 -4.22
N ALA A 144 -13.53 -0.23 -3.23
CA ALA A 144 -13.81 1.17 -2.92
C ALA A 144 -13.43 2.16 -4.03
N ALA A 145 -12.57 1.76 -4.97
CA ALA A 145 -12.18 2.53 -6.16
C ALA A 145 -12.91 2.08 -7.43
N GLY A 146 -13.78 1.07 -7.37
CA GLY A 146 -14.47 0.50 -8.53
C GLY A 146 -13.58 -0.36 -9.43
N LEU A 147 -12.52 -0.95 -8.89
CA LEU A 147 -11.60 -1.85 -9.59
C LEU A 147 -11.81 -3.31 -9.15
N ASP A 148 -11.55 -4.24 -10.05
CA ASP A 148 -11.49 -5.66 -9.74
C ASP A 148 -10.11 -6.03 -9.15
N ALA A 149 -10.08 -6.95 -8.17
CA ALA A 149 -8.85 -7.32 -7.47
C ALA A 149 -8.57 -8.83 -7.52
N HIS A 150 -7.50 -9.22 -8.22
CA HIS A 150 -7.03 -10.60 -8.29
C HIS A 150 -5.95 -10.87 -7.25
N VAL A 151 -6.28 -11.68 -6.25
CA VAL A 151 -5.43 -11.94 -5.10
C VAL A 151 -4.95 -13.39 -5.09
N PHE A 152 -3.65 -13.56 -5.25
CA PHE A 152 -3.00 -14.86 -5.23
C PHE A 152 -2.48 -15.15 -3.82
N LEU A 153 -3.05 -16.14 -3.14
CA LEU A 153 -2.61 -16.62 -1.83
C LEU A 153 -2.15 -18.08 -1.91
N PRO A 154 -1.14 -18.51 -1.15
CA PRO A 154 -0.82 -19.92 -1.05
C PRO A 154 -1.88 -20.66 -0.21
N GLU A 155 -2.01 -21.98 -0.42
CA GLU A 155 -2.91 -22.82 0.38
C GLU A 155 -2.68 -22.68 1.89
N ARG A 156 -1.43 -22.52 2.34
CA ARG A 156 -1.12 -22.32 3.77
C ARG A 156 -1.55 -20.98 4.36
N ALA A 157 -2.05 -20.02 3.55
CA ALA A 157 -2.51 -18.74 4.06
C ALA A 157 -3.65 -18.95 5.06
N GLY A 158 -3.67 -18.16 6.14
CA GLY A 158 -4.68 -18.27 7.18
C GLY A 158 -6.10 -18.08 6.64
N PHE A 159 -7.06 -18.76 7.25
CA PHE A 159 -8.47 -18.68 6.87
C PHE A 159 -8.97 -17.23 6.75
N THR A 160 -8.65 -16.38 7.74
CA THR A 160 -9.04 -14.97 7.73
C THR A 160 -8.47 -14.22 6.52
N GLN A 161 -7.22 -14.47 6.13
CA GLN A 161 -6.62 -13.79 4.98
C GLN A 161 -7.28 -14.21 3.67
N LYS A 162 -7.70 -15.48 3.54
CA LYS A 162 -8.46 -15.96 2.37
C LYS A 162 -9.88 -15.40 2.37
N ALA A 163 -10.63 -15.64 3.45
CA ALA A 163 -12.03 -15.25 3.56
C ALA A 163 -12.24 -13.73 3.41
N MET A 164 -11.36 -12.91 3.99
CA MET A 164 -11.50 -11.45 3.88
C MET A 164 -11.23 -10.90 2.48
N VAL A 165 -10.52 -11.64 1.60
CA VAL A 165 -10.42 -11.26 0.19
C VAL A 165 -11.79 -11.32 -0.45
N GLU A 166 -12.49 -12.44 -0.30
CA GLU A 166 -13.82 -12.66 -0.90
C GLU A 166 -14.87 -11.73 -0.27
N VAL A 167 -14.83 -11.51 1.06
CA VAL A 167 -15.72 -10.57 1.75
C VAL A 167 -15.57 -9.14 1.22
N HIS A 168 -14.36 -8.76 0.80
CA HIS A 168 -14.07 -7.47 0.20
C HIS A 168 -14.23 -7.45 -1.33
N GLY A 169 -14.86 -8.47 -1.92
CA GLY A 169 -15.15 -8.52 -3.36
C GLY A 169 -13.96 -8.92 -4.24
N GLY A 170 -12.83 -9.31 -3.67
CA GLY A 170 -11.67 -9.75 -4.45
C GLY A 170 -11.83 -11.17 -5.00
N ASP A 171 -11.27 -11.38 -6.19
CA ASP A 171 -11.12 -12.70 -6.81
C ASP A 171 -9.93 -13.44 -6.17
N LEU A 172 -10.25 -14.44 -5.36
CA LEU A 172 -9.26 -15.22 -4.63
C LEU A 172 -8.74 -16.39 -5.47
N HIS A 173 -7.45 -16.35 -5.80
CA HIS A 173 -6.74 -17.47 -6.41
C HIS A 173 -5.86 -18.17 -5.37
N VAL A 174 -6.24 -19.39 -4.99
CA VAL A 174 -5.43 -20.21 -4.08
C VAL A 174 -4.43 -21.04 -4.89
N ALA A 175 -3.14 -20.78 -4.66
CA ALA A 175 -2.05 -21.39 -5.42
C ALA A 175 -1.46 -22.61 -4.71
N GLY A 176 -1.31 -23.70 -5.48
CA GLY A 176 -0.61 -24.93 -5.09
C GLY A 176 -1.45 -25.89 -4.22
N GLY A 177 -0.76 -26.87 -3.60
CA GLY A 177 -1.35 -27.80 -2.62
C GLY A 177 -1.03 -27.40 -1.18
N GLU A 178 -1.32 -28.27 -0.20
CA GLU A 178 -1.26 -27.94 1.24
C GLU A 178 0.05 -27.30 1.73
N GLU A 179 1.20 -27.68 1.17
CA GLU A 179 2.52 -27.15 1.55
C GLU A 179 2.94 -25.88 0.79
N ALA A 180 2.08 -25.39 -0.11
CA ALA A 180 2.39 -24.27 -0.99
C ALA A 180 2.78 -23.02 -0.20
N GLN A 181 3.79 -22.32 -0.70
CA GLN A 181 4.39 -21.18 -0.06
C GLN A 181 4.11 -19.88 -0.80
N ILE A 182 4.55 -18.75 -0.24
CA ILE A 182 4.43 -17.45 -0.91
C ILE A 182 5.04 -17.45 -2.32
N GLY A 183 6.09 -18.26 -2.55
CA GLY A 183 6.69 -18.43 -3.87
C GLY A 183 5.76 -19.08 -4.89
N ASP A 184 4.85 -19.97 -4.48
CA ASP A 184 3.84 -20.58 -5.35
C ASP A 184 2.79 -19.56 -5.78
N ALA A 185 2.28 -18.78 -4.83
CA ALA A 185 1.39 -17.65 -5.12
C ALA A 185 2.07 -16.62 -6.03
N GLY A 186 3.36 -16.35 -5.81
CA GLY A 186 4.16 -15.51 -6.68
C GLY A 186 4.22 -16.03 -8.11
N ARG A 187 4.51 -17.33 -8.31
CA ARG A 187 4.52 -17.94 -9.65
C ARG A 187 3.16 -17.93 -10.34
N ALA A 188 2.09 -18.19 -9.60
CA ALA A 188 0.73 -18.12 -10.14
C ALA A 188 0.38 -16.70 -10.58
N TYR A 189 0.71 -15.72 -9.75
CA TYR A 189 0.58 -14.29 -10.06
C TYR A 189 1.38 -13.91 -11.32
N GLU A 190 2.66 -14.30 -11.44
CA GLU A 190 3.48 -13.92 -12.61
C GLU A 190 2.91 -14.50 -13.91
N ARG A 191 2.36 -15.73 -13.88
CA ARG A 191 1.68 -16.32 -15.04
C ARG A 191 0.42 -15.54 -15.40
N ALA A 192 -0.43 -15.24 -14.42
CA ALA A 192 -1.65 -14.49 -14.67
C ALA A 192 -1.39 -13.07 -15.22
N MET A 193 -0.38 -12.38 -14.69
CA MET A 193 0.04 -11.07 -15.22
C MET A 193 0.56 -11.16 -16.66
N ALA A 194 1.27 -12.23 -17.02
CA ALA A 194 1.75 -12.44 -18.38
C ALA A 194 0.61 -12.70 -19.37
N ASP A 195 -0.48 -13.33 -18.90
CA ASP A 195 -1.66 -13.62 -19.70
C ASP A 195 -2.66 -12.44 -19.76
N ASN A 196 -2.49 -11.42 -18.91
CA ASN A 196 -3.41 -10.28 -18.77
C ASN A 196 -2.64 -8.94 -18.74
N GLU A 197 -2.22 -8.45 -19.91
CA GLU A 197 -1.39 -7.24 -20.04
C GLU A 197 -2.06 -5.95 -19.52
N ALA A 198 -3.39 -5.92 -19.41
CA ALA A 198 -4.14 -4.77 -18.90
C ALA A 198 -4.10 -4.66 -17.36
N TRP A 199 -3.83 -5.76 -16.65
CA TRP A 199 -3.83 -5.78 -15.19
C TRP A 199 -2.68 -4.96 -14.63
N GLN A 200 -2.94 -4.22 -13.55
CA GLN A 200 -1.92 -3.45 -12.85
C GLN A 200 -1.44 -4.16 -11.58
N SER A 201 -0.13 -4.27 -11.41
CA SER A 201 0.42 -4.80 -10.18
C SER A 201 0.25 -3.81 -9.03
N VAL A 202 -0.31 -4.26 -7.91
CA VAL A 202 -0.22 -3.56 -6.62
C VAL A 202 0.71 -4.27 -5.65
N LYS A 203 1.65 -5.08 -6.15
CA LYS A 203 2.65 -5.78 -5.33
C LYS A 203 3.74 -4.81 -4.86
N THR A 204 4.18 -4.97 -3.61
CA THR A 204 5.25 -4.12 -3.05
C THR A 204 6.49 -4.16 -3.93
N PHE A 205 7.04 -2.99 -4.29
CA PHE A 205 8.21 -2.82 -5.15
C PHE A 205 8.07 -3.34 -6.59
N VAL A 206 6.84 -3.67 -7.02
CA VAL A 206 6.51 -3.74 -8.46
C VAL A 206 5.81 -2.45 -8.85
N THR A 207 4.74 -2.08 -8.13
CA THR A 207 4.29 -0.70 -8.13
C THR A 207 5.24 0.16 -7.30
N PRO A 208 5.58 1.38 -7.76
CA PRO A 208 6.40 2.31 -7.00
C PRO A 208 5.65 2.96 -5.83
N TYR A 209 4.33 2.86 -5.76
CA TYR A 209 3.53 3.68 -4.85
C TYR A 209 3.23 3.02 -3.50
N ARG A 210 3.27 1.69 -3.44
CA ARG A 210 2.74 0.94 -2.29
C ARG A 210 3.51 1.17 -0.98
N HIS A 211 4.84 1.25 -1.04
CA HIS A 211 5.63 1.47 0.17
C HIS A 211 5.56 2.92 0.62
N ASP A 212 5.31 3.84 -0.31
CA ASP A 212 5.33 5.28 -0.04
C ASP A 212 4.23 5.69 0.95
N GLY A 213 3.04 5.09 0.85
CA GLY A 213 1.97 5.33 1.83
C GLY A 213 2.34 4.98 3.27
N LYS A 214 3.29 4.06 3.50
CA LYS A 214 3.67 3.63 4.86
C LYS A 214 4.43 4.68 5.64
N LYS A 215 5.13 5.61 4.98
CA LYS A 215 5.92 6.64 5.67
C LYS A 215 5.05 7.60 6.48
N THR A 216 3.76 7.70 6.16
CA THR A 216 2.77 8.45 6.95
C THR A 216 2.63 7.95 8.38
N MET A 217 2.96 6.68 8.67
CA MET A 217 3.05 6.19 10.05
C MET A 217 4.10 6.94 10.86
N ALA A 218 5.23 7.29 10.24
CA ALA A 218 6.29 8.02 10.91
C ALA A 218 5.86 9.46 11.21
N TYR A 219 5.21 10.13 10.25
CA TYR A 219 4.68 11.49 10.47
C TYR A 219 3.64 11.50 11.58
N GLU A 220 2.69 10.57 11.59
CA GLU A 220 1.70 10.47 12.67
C GLU A 220 2.26 10.07 14.04
N VAL A 221 3.52 9.64 14.13
CA VAL A 221 4.20 9.38 15.42
C VAL A 221 4.96 10.62 15.90
N ILE A 222 5.34 11.51 14.99
CA ILE A 222 6.13 12.70 15.27
C ILE A 222 5.24 13.91 15.54
N ASP A 223 4.13 14.05 14.81
CA ASP A 223 3.09 15.08 15.01
C ASP A 223 2.40 14.97 16.38
#